data_AF-A0A2V5N5W2-F1
#
_entry.id   AF-A0A2V5N5W2-F1
#
_cell.length_a   1.000
_cell.length_b   1.000
_cell.length_c   1.000
_cell.angle_alpha   90.00
_cell.angle_beta   90.00
_cell.angle_gamma   90.00
#
_symmetry.space_group_name_H-M   'P 1'
#
loop_
_entity.id
_entity.type
_entity.pdbx_description
1 polymer ?
#
loop_
_entity_poly.entity_id
_entity_poly.type
_entity_poly.pdbx_seq_one_letter_code
_entity_poly.pdbx_strand_id
1 'polypeptide(L)'
;MASREHILLFVFCSFLFASCAGTSVTVHAPPAKRSYSTAEIYNSDTKHPELSQQITRAVAFELRSRGVIATIRDVGDAPSETVDLLVVHTSDWPWDLARYLASLEIKLVDRNSKEIVGAGTYEGTTWHDFPQPAVIVRNIFEDFDRRGVFRTRASAGAE
;
A
#
# COMPACT_ATOMS: atom_id res chain seq x y z
N MET A 1 -5.97 34.43 42.15
CA MET A 1 -7.10 34.47 41.19
C MET A 1 -6.51 34.53 39.79
N ALA A 2 -6.28 33.38 39.16
CA ALA A 2 -5.91 33.33 37.74
C ALA A 2 -7.20 33.49 36.92
N SER A 3 -7.21 34.43 35.96
CA SER A 3 -8.42 34.73 35.18
C SER A 3 -8.82 33.52 34.32
N ARG A 4 -10.13 33.22 34.29
CA ARG A 4 -10.74 32.12 33.53
C ARG A 4 -10.44 32.16 32.02
N GLU A 5 -9.88 33.25 31.53
CA GLU A 5 -9.62 33.51 30.11
C GLU A 5 -8.35 32.81 29.61
N HIS A 6 -7.37 32.53 30.48
CA HIS A 6 -6.15 31.81 30.09
C HIS A 6 -6.32 30.29 29.99
N ILE A 7 -7.35 29.71 30.63
CA ILE A 7 -7.59 28.27 30.62
C ILE A 7 -8.20 27.82 29.28
N LEU A 8 -9.01 28.65 28.63
CA LEU A 8 -9.61 28.31 27.32
C LEU A 8 -8.61 28.37 26.17
N LEU A 9 -7.59 29.23 26.25
CA LEU A 9 -6.56 29.38 25.22
C LEU A 9 -5.56 28.21 25.20
N PHE A 10 -5.32 27.57 26.35
CA PHE A 10 -4.46 26.38 26.43
C PHE A 10 -5.13 25.11 25.87
N VAL A 11 -6.46 24.98 25.99
CA VAL A 11 -7.20 23.82 25.48
C VAL A 11 -7.27 23.82 23.95
N PHE A 12 -7.26 24.99 23.30
CA PHE A 12 -7.39 25.07 21.84
C PHE A 12 -6.08 24.75 21.07
N CYS A 13 -4.91 25.00 21.66
CA CYS A 13 -3.61 24.67 21.03
C CYS A 13 -3.30 23.16 20.99
N SER A 14 -4.03 22.34 21.76
CA SER A 14 -3.71 20.91 21.91
C SER A 14 -4.26 20.03 20.78
N PHE A 15 -5.09 20.57 19.89
CA PHE A 15 -5.74 19.80 18.81
C PHE A 15 -5.05 19.92 17.44
N LEU A 16 -3.95 20.67 17.31
CA LEU A 16 -3.38 21.03 16.01
C LEU A 16 -2.29 20.09 15.47
N PHE A 17 -1.89 19.02 16.16
CA PHE A 17 -0.70 18.24 15.76
C PHE A 17 -0.83 16.71 15.76
N ALA A 18 -2.04 16.15 15.68
CA ALA A 18 -2.22 14.70 15.55
C ALA A 18 -2.43 14.27 14.08
N SER A 19 -1.44 14.51 13.22
CA SER A 19 -1.32 13.74 11.96
C SER A 19 -0.22 12.72 12.18
N CYS A 20 -0.61 11.48 12.53
CA CYS A 20 0.32 10.36 12.61
C CYS A 20 0.49 9.78 11.21
N ALA A 21 1.70 9.33 10.85
CA ALA A 21 1.91 8.59 9.61
C ALA A 21 0.97 7.38 9.60
N GLY A 22 0.27 7.19 8.49
CA GLY A 22 -0.81 6.23 8.39
C GLY A 22 -0.65 5.35 7.17
N THR A 23 -0.82 4.04 7.37
CA THR A 23 -1.25 3.16 6.29
C THR A 23 -2.78 3.11 6.32
N SER A 24 -3.40 3.28 5.17
CA SER A 24 -4.83 3.12 5.02
C SER A 24 -5.09 2.11 3.90
N VAL A 25 -6.05 1.21 4.11
CA VAL A 25 -6.42 0.24 3.08
C VAL A 25 -7.92 0.30 2.89
N THR A 26 -8.33 0.42 1.63
CA THR A 26 -9.74 0.38 1.22
C THR A 26 -9.96 -0.85 0.36
N VAL A 27 -10.91 -1.69 0.77
CA VAL A 27 -11.38 -2.84 -0.02
C VAL A 27 -12.73 -2.46 -0.60
N HIS A 28 -12.82 -2.43 -1.93
CA HIS A 28 -13.99 -1.88 -2.63
C HIS A 28 -15.13 -2.90 -2.74
N ALA A 29 -14.79 -4.18 -2.77
CA ALA A 29 -15.64 -5.31 -2.44
C ALA A 29 -14.71 -6.53 -2.39
N PRO A 30 -14.88 -7.50 -1.48
CA PRO A 30 -14.16 -8.76 -1.61
C PRO A 30 -14.65 -9.44 -2.90
N PRO A 31 -13.83 -9.57 -3.95
CA PRO A 31 -14.19 -10.35 -5.12
C PRO A 31 -14.46 -11.77 -4.61
N ALA A 32 -15.72 -12.22 -4.68
CA ALA A 32 -16.24 -13.47 -4.14
C ALA A 32 -15.16 -14.52 -3.80
N LYS A 33 -14.56 -14.44 -2.60
CA LYS A 33 -13.48 -15.32 -2.10
C LYS A 33 -12.55 -15.86 -3.20
N ARG A 34 -12.08 -15.04 -4.14
CA ARG A 34 -11.31 -15.51 -5.29
C ARG A 34 -9.87 -15.79 -4.89
N SER A 35 -9.30 -16.88 -5.38
CA SER A 35 -7.89 -17.18 -5.19
C SER A 35 -7.12 -16.65 -6.38
N TYR A 36 -6.13 -15.79 -6.14
CA TYR A 36 -5.20 -15.31 -7.16
C TYR A 36 -3.99 -16.24 -7.20
N SER A 37 -3.62 -16.73 -8.38
CA SER A 37 -2.46 -17.63 -8.56
C SER A 37 -1.34 -16.95 -9.33
N THR A 38 -1.67 -15.98 -10.18
CA THR A 38 -0.72 -15.24 -11.02
C THR A 38 -0.94 -13.73 -10.92
N ALA A 39 0.14 -12.97 -10.93
CA ALA A 39 0.10 -11.53 -10.91
C ALA A 39 1.18 -10.89 -11.79
N GLU A 40 0.83 -9.78 -12.42
CA GLU A 40 1.79 -8.87 -13.06
C GLU A 40 1.88 -7.57 -12.29
N ILE A 41 3.10 -7.08 -12.08
CA ILE A 41 3.37 -5.87 -11.29
C ILE A 41 3.90 -4.78 -12.22
N TYR A 42 3.25 -3.61 -12.15
CA TYR A 42 3.58 -2.42 -12.91
C TYR A 42 3.94 -1.28 -11.96
N ASN A 43 5.08 -0.63 -12.24
CA ASN A 43 5.41 0.64 -11.62
C ASN A 43 4.81 1.78 -12.46
N SER A 44 4.02 2.67 -11.87
CA SER A 44 3.48 3.85 -12.56
C SER A 44 4.26 5.13 -12.27
N ASP A 45 5.29 5.09 -11.42
CA ASP A 45 6.18 6.22 -11.17
C ASP A 45 7.19 6.39 -12.33
N THR A 46 7.10 7.54 -12.98
CA THR A 46 7.97 7.96 -14.09
C THR A 46 9.06 8.94 -13.66
N LYS A 47 9.00 9.50 -12.45
CA LYS A 47 9.93 10.53 -11.99
C LYS A 47 11.20 9.92 -11.41
N HIS A 48 11.04 8.86 -10.60
CA HIS A 48 12.16 8.19 -9.91
C HIS A 48 12.06 6.66 -9.98
N PRO A 49 12.03 6.07 -11.19
CA PRO A 49 11.82 4.63 -11.37
C PRO A 49 12.83 3.76 -10.63
N GLU A 50 14.06 4.25 -10.43
CA GLU A 50 15.13 3.58 -9.69
C GLU A 50 14.84 3.45 -8.19
N LEU A 51 14.21 4.46 -7.57
CA LEU A 51 13.82 4.43 -6.16
C LEU A 51 12.66 3.44 -5.96
N SER A 52 11.76 3.40 -6.94
CA SER A 52 10.54 2.59 -6.96
C SER A 52 10.82 1.10 -7.22
N GLN A 53 12.02 0.73 -7.70
CA GLN A 53 12.41 -0.68 -7.84
C GLN A 53 12.40 -1.45 -6.52
N GLN A 54 12.73 -0.80 -5.40
CA GLN A 54 12.69 -1.46 -4.09
C GLN A 54 11.25 -1.80 -3.70
N ILE A 55 10.30 -0.91 -4.00
CA ILE A 55 8.86 -1.13 -3.81
C ILE A 55 8.39 -2.27 -4.71
N THR A 56 8.73 -2.24 -6.00
CA THR A 56 8.35 -3.30 -6.95
C THR A 56 8.84 -4.68 -6.48
N ARG A 57 10.09 -4.77 -5.99
CA ARG A 57 10.65 -6.03 -5.45
C ARG A 57 9.94 -6.48 -4.17
N ALA A 58 9.62 -5.54 -3.27
CA ALA A 58 8.88 -5.84 -2.05
C ALA A 58 7.46 -6.33 -2.35
N VAL A 59 6.76 -5.70 -3.30
CA VAL A 59 5.44 -6.13 -3.77
C VAL A 59 5.50 -7.55 -4.35
N ALA A 60 6.50 -7.83 -5.18
CA ALA A 60 6.71 -9.17 -5.74
C ALA A 60 6.98 -10.21 -4.64
N PHE A 61 7.77 -9.84 -3.63
CA PHE A 61 8.04 -10.69 -2.47
C PHE A 61 6.76 -11.01 -1.69
N GLU A 62 5.94 -10.01 -1.36
CA GLU A 62 4.69 -10.19 -0.61
C GLU A 62 3.63 -11.01 -1.39
N LEU A 63 3.56 -10.86 -2.71
CA LEU A 63 2.69 -11.71 -3.54
C LEU A 63 3.17 -13.17 -3.54
N ARG A 64 4.48 -13.38 -3.72
CA ARG A 64 5.07 -14.74 -3.74
C ARG A 64 4.98 -15.44 -2.40
N SER A 65 5.12 -14.72 -1.28
CA SER A 65 4.96 -15.29 0.06
C SER A 65 3.53 -15.81 0.30
N ARG A 66 2.55 -15.29 -0.45
CA ARG A 66 1.13 -15.74 -0.45
C ARG A 66 0.83 -16.80 -1.52
N GLY A 67 1.86 -17.31 -2.20
CA GLY A 67 1.71 -18.36 -3.22
C GLY A 67 1.32 -17.84 -4.61
N VAL A 68 1.36 -16.52 -4.83
CA VAL A 68 1.08 -15.92 -6.14
C VAL A 68 2.36 -15.88 -6.96
N ILE A 69 2.31 -16.42 -8.18
CA ILE A 69 3.39 -16.29 -9.16
C ILE A 69 3.38 -14.85 -9.67
N ALA A 70 4.32 -14.04 -9.18
CA ALA A 70 4.41 -12.62 -9.51
C ALA A 70 5.53 -12.32 -10.52
N THR A 71 5.17 -11.66 -11.62
CA THR A 71 6.08 -11.21 -12.68
C THR A 71 6.16 -9.68 -12.67
N ILE A 72 7.36 -9.12 -12.72
CA ILE A 72 7.57 -7.67 -12.83
C ILE A 72 7.56 -7.30 -14.32
N ARG A 73 6.83 -6.25 -14.67
CA ARG A 73 6.68 -5.75 -16.04
C ARG A 73 7.13 -4.30 -16.12
N ASP A 74 7.62 -3.91 -17.29
CA ASP A 74 8.05 -2.53 -17.53
C ASP A 74 6.85 -1.64 -17.85
N VAL A 75 7.02 -0.34 -17.64
CA VAL A 75 5.98 0.65 -17.95
C VAL A 75 5.77 0.68 -19.46
N GLY A 76 4.56 0.37 -19.90
CA GLY A 76 4.20 0.32 -21.33
C GLY A 76 4.10 -1.09 -21.91
N ASP A 77 4.53 -2.12 -21.17
CA ASP A 77 4.21 -3.50 -21.53
C ASP A 77 2.70 -3.72 -21.51
N ALA A 78 2.18 -4.41 -22.54
CA ALA A 78 0.81 -4.85 -22.53
C ALA A 78 0.60 -5.91 -21.42
N PRO A 79 -0.49 -5.80 -20.63
CA PRO A 79 -0.87 -6.84 -19.68
C PRO A 79 -1.07 -8.17 -20.37
N SER A 80 -0.55 -9.25 -19.79
CA SER A 80 -0.89 -10.58 -20.28
C SER A 80 -2.39 -10.82 -20.12
N GLU A 81 -2.97 -11.54 -21.09
CA GLU A 81 -4.36 -11.99 -21.02
C GLU A 81 -4.55 -13.14 -20.02
N THR A 82 -3.46 -13.75 -19.54
CA THR A 82 -3.50 -15.00 -18.74
C THR A 82 -3.32 -14.81 -17.25
N VAL A 83 -3.06 -13.58 -16.77
CA VAL A 83 -2.87 -13.35 -15.33
C VAL A 83 -4.17 -13.07 -14.60
N ASP A 84 -4.25 -13.48 -13.34
CA ASP A 84 -5.45 -13.28 -12.52
C ASP A 84 -5.52 -11.85 -11.97
N LEU A 85 -4.37 -11.27 -11.65
CA LEU A 85 -4.25 -10.00 -10.93
C LEU A 85 -3.26 -9.06 -11.61
N LEU A 86 -3.66 -7.81 -11.79
CA LEU A 86 -2.75 -6.72 -12.12
C LEU A 86 -2.47 -5.92 -10.85
N VAL A 87 -1.21 -5.71 -10.54
CA VAL A 87 -0.77 -4.91 -9.40
C VAL A 87 -0.09 -3.66 -9.93
N VAL A 88 -0.68 -2.51 -9.64
CA VAL A 88 -0.14 -1.21 -10.04
C VAL A 88 0.28 -0.48 -8.78
N HIS A 89 1.51 0.03 -8.75
CA HIS A 89 1.95 0.88 -7.66
C HIS A 89 2.51 2.20 -8.16
N THR A 90 2.29 3.24 -7.36
CA THR A 90 2.77 4.59 -7.61
C THR A 90 3.38 5.11 -6.31
N SER A 91 4.59 5.64 -6.38
CA SER A 91 5.26 6.26 -5.24
C SER A 91 5.63 7.70 -5.53
N ASP A 92 5.63 8.52 -4.49
CA ASP A 92 6.13 9.89 -4.53
C ASP A 92 7.38 10.03 -3.67
N TRP A 93 8.43 10.56 -4.29
CA TRP A 93 9.75 10.77 -3.71
C TRP A 93 10.14 12.24 -3.91
N PRO A 94 9.86 13.13 -2.94
CA PRO A 94 10.18 14.55 -3.08
C PRO A 94 11.68 14.79 -3.27
N TRP A 95 12.00 15.78 -4.09
CA TRP A 95 13.32 15.94 -4.70
C TRP A 95 14.42 16.56 -3.82
N ASP A 96 14.11 17.19 -2.68
CA ASP A 96 15.04 18.19 -2.11
C ASP A 96 15.68 17.92 -0.74
N LEU A 97 15.22 16.99 0.10
CA LEU A 97 15.69 16.97 1.52
C LEU A 97 16.15 15.62 2.07
N ALA A 98 15.62 14.50 1.59
CA ALA A 98 16.13 13.16 1.81
C ALA A 98 15.36 12.24 0.86
N ARG A 99 15.94 11.13 0.40
CA ARG A 99 15.24 10.14 -0.45
C ARG A 99 14.21 9.38 0.39
N TYR A 100 13.22 10.08 0.92
CA TYR A 100 12.15 9.51 1.73
C TYR A 100 10.93 9.28 0.86
N LEU A 101 10.25 8.17 1.14
CA LEU A 101 8.97 7.84 0.52
C LEU A 101 7.91 8.72 1.17
N ALA A 102 7.39 9.71 0.44
CA ALA A 102 6.34 10.59 0.95
C ALA A 102 4.97 9.93 0.87
N SER A 103 4.69 9.25 -0.23
CA SER A 103 3.48 8.47 -0.38
C SER A 103 3.69 7.25 -1.24
N LEU A 104 2.86 6.22 -1.01
CA LEU A 104 2.80 5.01 -1.81
C LEU A 104 1.35 4.60 -1.95
N GLU A 105 0.91 4.32 -3.17
CA GLU A 105 -0.35 3.66 -3.47
C GLU A 105 -0.09 2.32 -4.15
N ILE A 106 -0.77 1.26 -3.72
CA ILE A 106 -0.78 -0.06 -4.33
C ILE A 106 -2.23 -0.42 -4.66
N LYS A 107 -2.52 -0.65 -5.93
CA LYS A 107 -3.81 -1.07 -6.45
C LYS A 107 -3.73 -2.51 -6.93
N LEU A 108 -4.65 -3.33 -6.48
CA LEU A 108 -4.88 -4.70 -6.91
C LEU A 108 -6.12 -4.70 -7.81
N VAL A 109 -5.97 -5.09 -9.06
CA VAL A 109 -7.02 -5.11 -10.07
C VAL A 109 -7.24 -6.54 -10.54
N ASP A 110 -8.46 -7.05 -10.39
CA ASP A 110 -8.83 -8.37 -10.94
C ASP A 110 -8.87 -8.27 -12.47
N ARG A 111 -8.09 -9.10 -13.15
CA ARG A 111 -7.94 -9.01 -14.61
C ARG A 111 -9.22 -9.36 -15.37
N ASN A 112 -10.06 -10.22 -14.78
CA ASN A 112 -11.28 -10.71 -15.40
C ASN A 112 -12.42 -9.69 -15.26
N SER A 113 -12.68 -9.21 -14.04
CA SER A 113 -13.73 -8.21 -13.81
C SER A 113 -13.28 -6.78 -14.14
N LYS A 114 -11.97 -6.53 -14.20
CA LYS A 114 -11.36 -5.20 -14.31
C LYS A 114 -11.67 -4.28 -13.12
N GLU A 115 -12.09 -4.86 -12.00
CA GLU A 115 -12.42 -4.12 -10.78
C GLU A 115 -11.19 -4.02 -9.86
N ILE A 116 -11.12 -2.92 -9.12
CA ILE A 116 -10.16 -2.76 -8.03
C ILE A 116 -10.64 -3.60 -6.86
N VAL A 117 -9.89 -4.63 -6.50
CA VAL A 117 -10.23 -5.56 -5.42
C VAL A 117 -9.57 -5.18 -4.10
N GLY A 118 -8.52 -4.35 -4.16
CA GLY A 118 -7.89 -3.75 -3.00
C GLY A 118 -7.06 -2.54 -3.40
N ALA A 119 -7.14 -1.48 -2.61
CA ALA A 119 -6.25 -0.33 -2.73
C ALA A 119 -5.66 -0.04 -1.35
N GLY A 120 -4.33 0.03 -1.27
CA GLY A 120 -3.61 0.37 -0.06
C GLY A 120 -2.77 1.60 -0.28
N THR A 121 -2.86 2.55 0.64
CA THR A 121 -2.09 3.78 0.63
C THR A 121 -1.24 3.90 1.88
N TYR A 122 -0.11 4.57 1.72
CA TYR A 122 0.73 5.06 2.78
C TYR A 122 0.97 6.54 2.54
N GLU A 123 0.81 7.33 3.60
CA GLU A 123 1.17 8.74 3.64
C GLU A 123 2.16 8.95 4.80
N GLY A 124 3.37 9.38 4.45
CA GLY A 124 4.41 9.70 5.41
C GLY A 124 4.17 11.06 6.04
N THR A 125 4.44 11.17 7.34
CA THR A 125 4.47 12.47 8.03
C THR A 125 5.82 13.12 7.93
N THR A 126 5.84 14.45 8.03
CA THR A 126 7.03 15.30 7.88
C THR A 126 8.11 15.12 8.97
N TRP A 127 7.92 14.21 9.94
CA TRP A 127 8.78 14.12 11.13
C TRP A 127 9.46 12.75 11.26
N HIS A 128 10.77 12.75 10.99
CA HIS A 128 11.86 11.82 11.40
C HIS A 128 11.73 10.30 11.23
N ASP A 129 10.57 9.75 10.88
CA ASP A 129 10.46 8.35 10.50
C ASP A 129 10.81 8.19 9.03
N PHE A 130 11.89 7.44 8.78
CA PHE A 130 12.31 6.99 7.45
C PHE A 130 12.01 5.50 7.31
N PRO A 131 10.73 5.10 7.28
CA PRO A 131 10.37 3.71 7.20
C PRO A 131 10.94 3.10 5.92
N GLN A 132 11.50 1.89 6.07
CA GLN A 132 12.00 1.16 4.92
C GLN A 132 10.83 0.81 4.00
N PRO A 133 10.92 1.03 2.67
CA PRO A 133 9.82 0.78 1.74
C PRO A 133 9.24 -0.64 1.84
N ALA A 134 10.08 -1.64 2.10
CA ALA A 134 9.64 -3.02 2.29
C ALA A 134 8.71 -3.20 3.51
N VAL A 135 8.94 -2.46 4.60
CA VAL A 135 8.08 -2.50 5.79
C VAL A 135 6.72 -1.88 5.48
N ILE A 136 6.68 -0.77 4.75
CA ILE A 136 5.41 -0.15 4.33
C ILE A 136 4.62 -1.10 3.44
N VAL A 137 5.26 -1.68 2.43
CA VAL A 137 4.63 -2.66 1.53
C VAL A 137 4.08 -3.84 2.33
N ARG A 138 4.88 -4.41 3.24
CA ARG A 138 4.42 -5.48 4.13
C ARG A 138 3.19 -5.08 4.93
N ASN A 139 3.18 -3.90 5.55
CA ASN A 139 2.05 -3.42 6.35
C ASN A 139 0.77 -3.29 5.49
N ILE A 140 0.89 -2.77 4.25
CA ILE A 140 -0.24 -2.70 3.31
C ILE A 140 -0.77 -4.11 2.97
N PHE A 141 0.13 -5.08 2.74
CA PHE A 141 -0.25 -6.45 2.43
C PHE A 141 -0.83 -7.22 3.63
N GLU A 142 -0.34 -6.98 4.83
CA GLU A 142 -0.95 -7.46 6.08
C GLU A 142 -2.37 -6.91 6.24
N ASP A 143 -2.59 -5.64 5.88
CA ASP A 143 -3.93 -5.05 5.86
C ASP A 143 -4.85 -5.67 4.79
N PHE A 144 -4.31 -5.99 3.62
CA PHE A 144 -5.05 -6.76 2.62
C PHE A 144 -5.47 -8.13 3.14
N ASP A 145 -4.59 -8.83 3.85
CA ASP A 145 -4.92 -10.13 4.47
C ASP A 145 -6.00 -9.96 5.56
N ARG A 146 -5.85 -8.97 6.45
CA ARG A 146 -6.85 -8.66 7.50
C ARG A 146 -8.24 -8.40 6.93
N ARG A 147 -8.30 -7.79 5.74
CA ARG A 147 -9.55 -7.46 5.04
C ARG A 147 -10.02 -8.55 4.08
N GLY A 148 -9.33 -9.69 4.02
CA GLY A 148 -9.73 -10.86 3.25
C GLY A 148 -9.54 -10.72 1.73
N VAL A 149 -8.65 -9.85 1.27
CA VAL A 149 -8.30 -9.74 -0.16
C VAL A 149 -7.60 -11.02 -0.63
N PHE A 150 -6.70 -11.57 0.19
CA PHE A 150 -6.06 -12.86 -0.06
C PHE A 150 -6.66 -13.93 0.86
N ARG A 151 -6.80 -15.16 0.34
CA ARG A 151 -7.13 -16.30 1.18
C ARG A 151 -5.89 -16.75 1.95
N THR A 152 -5.80 -16.39 3.22
CA THR A 152 -4.78 -16.95 4.11
C THR A 152 -5.09 -18.43 4.37
N ARG A 153 -4.11 -19.31 4.16
CA ARG A 153 -4.23 -20.77 4.32
C ARG A 153 -4.59 -21.22 5.75
N ALA A 154 -4.52 -20.31 6.73
CA ALA A 154 -4.68 -20.59 8.16
C ALA A 154 -6.11 -20.98 8.60
N SER A 155 -7.15 -20.79 7.77
CA SER A 155 -8.54 -21.12 8.14
C SER A 155 -9.04 -22.46 7.60
N ALA A 156 -8.19 -23.29 6.97
CA ALA A 156 -8.59 -24.57 6.37
C ALA A 156 -8.42 -25.78 7.32
N GLY A 157 -8.24 -25.58 8.63
CA GLY A 157 -7.86 -26.64 9.57
C GLY A 157 -8.61 -26.67 10.90
N ALA A 158 -9.82 -26.11 10.97
CA ALA A 158 -10.70 -26.24 12.13
C ALA A 158 -12.02 -26.88 11.70
N GLU A 159 -11.99 -28.20 11.48
CA GLU A 159 -13.16 -29.08 11.53
C GLU A 159 -12.94 -30.11 12.65
#